data_AF-A0A932MDM5-F1
#
_entry.id   AF-A0A932MDM5-F1
#
_cell.length_a   1.000
_cell.length_b   1.000
_cell.length_c   1.000
_cell.angle_alpha   90.00
_cell.angle_beta   90.00
_cell.angle_gamma   90.00
#
_symmetry.space_group_name_H-M   'P 1'
#
loop_
_entity.id
_entity.type
_entity.pdbx_description
1 polymer ?
#
loop_
_entity_poly.entity_id
_entity_poly.type
_entity_poly.pdbx_seq_one_letter_code
_entity_poly.pdbx_strand_id
1 'polypeptide(L)' 'MELSAKDAWTRLLDEARRELPDATVRTWLEPAEAIALSDGRLILGTPDQFAAEWNGSKHAP' A
#
# COMPACT_ATOMS: atom_id res chain seq x y z
N MET A 1 -9.60 -19.42 -5.29
CA MET A 1 -8.24 -18.95 -4.97
C MET A 1 -8.40 -17.83 -3.97
N GLU A 2 -7.88 -18.00 -2.75
CA GLU A 2 -7.82 -16.90 -1.78
C GLU A 2 -6.88 -15.83 -2.32
N LEU A 3 -7.26 -14.55 -2.16
CA LEU A 3 -6.44 -13.43 -2.62
C LEU A 3 -5.20 -13.36 -1.72
N SER A 4 -3.99 -13.45 -2.28
CA SER A 4 -2.78 -13.25 -1.48
C SER A 4 -2.58 -11.77 -1.13
N ALA A 5 -1.84 -11.48 -0.07
CA ALA A 5 -1.50 -10.10 0.30
C ALA A 5 -0.81 -9.35 -0.86
N LYS A 6 0.07 -10.05 -1.59
CA LYS A 6 0.78 -9.49 -2.75
C LYS A 6 -0.17 -9.18 -3.91
N ASP A 7 -1.14 -10.06 -4.19
CA ASP A 7 -2.11 -9.82 -5.25
C ASP A 7 -3.06 -8.67 -4.90
N ALA A 8 -3.49 -8.59 -3.64
CA ALA A 8 -4.29 -7.48 -3.13
C ALA A 8 -3.54 -6.15 -3.28
N TRP A 9 -2.26 -6.12 -2.87
CA TRP A 9 -1.45 -4.91 -2.96
C TRP A 9 -1.18 -4.48 -4.39
N THR A 10 -0.88 -5.42 -5.28
CA THR A 10 -0.66 -5.13 -6.70
C THR A 10 -1.88 -4.44 -7.31
N ARG A 11 -3.09 -4.96 -7.04
CA ARG A 11 -4.34 -4.37 -7.54
C ARG A 11 -4.60 -2.97 -6.96
N LEU A 12 -4.33 -2.77 -5.67
CA LEU A 12 -4.47 -1.47 -5.02
C LEU A 12 -3.47 -0.44 -5.56
N LEU A 13 -2.23 -0.86 -5.81
CA LEU A 13 -1.19 0.00 -6.37
C LEU A 13 -1.53 0.40 -7.82
N ASP A 14 -2.05 -0.53 -8.61
CA ASP A 14 -2.51 -0.25 -9.98
C ASP A 14 -3.66 0.76 -10.02
N GLU A 15 -4.58 0.70 -9.05
CA GLU A 15 -5.67 1.67 -8.92
C GLU A 15 -5.15 3.03 -8.42
N ALA A 16 -4.26 3.01 -7.42
CA ALA A 16 -3.65 4.23 -6.89
C ALA A 16 -2.89 5.02 -7.97
N ARG A 17 -2.24 4.34 -8.93
CA ARG A 17 -1.59 5.00 -10.10
C ARG A 17 -2.56 5.74 -11.02
N ARG A 18 -3.85 5.38 -11.01
CA ARG A 18 -4.88 6.04 -11.83
C ARG A 18 -5.45 7.26 -11.13
N GLU A 19 -5.56 7.19 -9.80
CA GLU A 19 -6.27 8.17 -8.98
C GLU A 19 -5.34 9.20 -8.32
N LEU A 20 -4.06 8.86 -8.10
CA LEU A 20 -3.10 9.72 -7.39
C LEU A 20 -2.00 10.26 -8.33
N PRO A 21 -1.37 11.38 -7.98
CA PRO A 21 -0.20 11.87 -8.70
C PRO A 21 0.93 10.83 -8.73
N ASP A 22 1.59 10.67 -9.88
CA ASP A 22 2.68 9.68 -10.06
C ASP A 22 3.77 9.81 -8.98
N ALA A 23 4.19 11.05 -8.68
CA ALA A 23 5.18 11.32 -7.64
C ALA A 23 4.74 10.81 -6.26
N THR A 24 3.45 10.92 -5.92
CA THR A 24 2.91 10.42 -4.65
C THR A 24 3.01 8.90 -4.59
N VAL A 25 2.58 8.21 -5.65
CA VAL A 25 2.62 6.75 -5.70
C VAL A 25 4.05 6.25 -5.62
N ARG A 26 4.96 6.81 -6.42
CA ARG A 26 6.36 6.38 -6.48
C ARG A 26 7.12 6.62 -5.19
N THR A 27 6.85 7.71 -4.48
CA THR A 27 7.55 8.02 -3.23
C THR A 27 6.98 7.24 -2.04
N TRP A 28 5.65 7.08 -1.96
CA TRP A 28 5.00 6.62 -0.72
C TRP A 28 4.43 5.21 -0.78
N LEU A 29 3.99 4.75 -1.95
CA LEU A 29 3.28 3.48 -2.08
C LEU A 29 4.13 2.42 -2.79
N GLU A 30 4.82 2.77 -3.87
CA GLU A 30 5.67 1.84 -4.62
C GLU A 30 6.76 1.17 -3.76
N PRO A 31 7.39 1.84 -2.76
CA PRO A 31 8.35 1.19 -1.87
C PRO A 31 7.72 0.30 -0.78
N ALA A 32 6.40 0.30 -0.63
CA ALA A 32 5.73 -0.49 0.39
C ALA A 32 5.52 -1.94 -0.07
N GLU A 33 5.71 -2.88 0.84
CA GLU A 33 5.60 -4.32 0.58
C GLU A 33 4.44 -4.95 1.37
N ALA A 34 3.70 -5.85 0.71
CA ALA A 34 2.61 -6.57 1.34
C ALA A 34 3.13 -7.68 2.26
N ILE A 35 2.87 -7.55 3.56
CA ILE A 35 3.30 -8.51 4.58
C ILE A 35 2.21 -9.56 4.82
N ALA A 36 0.96 -9.11 5.00
CA ALA A 36 -0.15 -10.00 5.32
C ALA A 36 -1.49 -9.43 4.87
N LEU A 37 -2.44 -10.32 4.60
CA LEU A 37 -3.85 -10.00 4.40
C LEU A 37 -4.65 -10.85 5.37
N SER A 38 -5.34 -10.21 6.32
CA SER A 38 -6.11 -10.88 7.36
C SER A 38 -7.31 -10.03 7.71
N ASP A 39 -8.49 -10.67 7.81
CA ASP A 39 -9.75 -10.00 8.18
C ASP A 39 -10.06 -8.75 7.33
N GLY A 40 -9.78 -8.83 6.02
CA GLY A 40 -9.97 -7.72 5.08
C GLY A 40 -9.00 -6.55 5.24
N ARG A 41 -7.98 -6.69 6.10
CA ARG A 41 -6.94 -5.69 6.33
C ARG A 41 -5.63 -6.12 5.67
N LEU A 42 -5.10 -5.24 4.83
CA LEU A 42 -3.79 -5.41 4.24
C LEU A 42 -2.74 -4.74 5.13
N ILE A 43 -1.75 -5.51 5.56
CA ILE A 43 -0.62 -5.04 6.35
C ILE A 43 0.55 -4.79 5.39
N LEU A 44 1.06 -3.56 5.40
CA LEU A 44 2.15 -3.12 4.56
C LEU A 44 3.38 -2.79 5.41
N GLY A 45 4.55 -3.22 4.95
CA GLY A 45 5.84 -2.74 5.43
C GLY A 45 6.30 -1.56 4.58
N THR A 46 6.89 -0.55 5.19
CA THR A 46 7.49 0.60 4.50
C THR A 46 9.01 0.63 4.76
N PRO A 47 9.78 1.33 3.92
CA PRO A 47 11.24 1.42 4.10
C PRO A 47 11.67 2.07 5.42
N ASP A 48 10.87 2.99 5.93
CA ASP A 48 11.13 3.72 7.18
C ASP A 48 9.84 4.11 7.91
N GLN A 49 10.00 4.61 9.14
CA GLN A 49 8.90 5.04 10.01
C GLN A 49 8.15 6.26 9.46
N PHE A 50 8.83 7.17 8.76
CA PHE A 50 8.18 8.36 8.21
C PHE A 50 7.18 7.99 7.11
N ALA A 51 7.56 7.06 6.24
CA ALA A 51 6.66 6.50 5.24
C ALA A 51 5.47 5.76 5.88
N ALA A 52 5.68 5.03 6.99
CA ALA A 52 4.59 4.39 7.72
C ALA A 52 3.59 5.41 8.29
N GLU A 53 4.10 6.44 8.96
CA GLU A 53 3.27 7.49 9.57
C GLU A 53 2.53 8.30 8.52
N TRP A 54 3.21 8.69 7.43
CA TRP A 54 2.59 9.40 6.33
C TRP A 54 1.47 8.59 5.67
N ASN A 55 1.73 7.33 5.32
CA ASN A 55 0.74 6.45 4.72
C ASN A 55 -0.44 6.20 5.67
N GLY A 56 -0.17 6.01 6.96
CA GLY A 56 -1.21 5.89 7.99
C GLY A 56 -2.09 7.14 8.07
N SER A 57 -1.50 8.34 8.00
CA SER A 57 -2.26 9.60 8.02
C SER A 57 -3.11 9.84 6.76
N LYS A 58 -2.67 9.35 5.59
CA LYS A 58 -3.30 9.66 4.30
C LYS A 58 -4.24 8.59 3.77
N HIS A 59 -3.99 7.33 4.09
CA HIS A 59 -4.59 6.19 3.39
C HIS A 59 -5.18 5.13 4.33
N ALA A 60 -4.90 5.18 5.63
CA ALA A 60 -5.57 4.32 6.61
C ALA A 60 -6.87 4.96 7.11
N PRO A 61 -7.90 4.15 7.42
CA PRO A 61 -9.13 4.62 8.06
C PRO A 61 -8.93 5.10 9.51
#